data_AF-A0A085K428-F1
#
_entry.id   AF-A0A085K428-F1
#
_cell.length_a   1.000
_cell.length_b   1.000
_cell.length_c   1.000
_cell.angle_alpha   90.00
_cell.angle_beta   90.00
_cell.angle_gamma   90.00
#
_symmetry.space_group_name_H-M   'P 1'
#
loop_
_entity.id
_entity.type
_entity.pdbx_description
1 polymer ?
#
loop_
_entity_poly.entity_id
_entity_poly.type
_entity_poly.pdbx_seq_one_letter_code
_entity_poly.pdbx_strand_id
1 'polypeptide(L)'
;MGRLILLNKPYGVLCQFSDERTGPPRPTLADYVDQPGVYPAGRLDLDSEGLLLLTDDGRLQARIADPRFKMPKTYLAQVEGDPDDAPLAALRRGVQLKDGMTLPAEVERIDDPALWPRDPPVRFRKSVPDCWLRLTIREGRNRQVRRMTAAVGLPTLRLVRWRIGDWTIDDIAPGSWREAPAILRQGR
;
A
#
# COMPACT_ATOMS: atom_id res chain seq x y z
N MET A 1 15.95 20.92 -7.12
CA MET A 1 14.78 20.07 -7.43
C MET A 1 14.84 18.91 -6.46
N GLY A 2 13.79 18.66 -5.68
CA GLY A 2 13.79 17.53 -4.73
C GLY A 2 13.92 16.20 -5.45
N ARG A 3 14.48 15.20 -4.76
CA ARG A 3 14.56 13.82 -5.25
C ARG A 3 13.30 13.06 -4.88
N LEU A 4 12.88 12.14 -5.74
CA LEU A 4 11.79 11.21 -5.47
C LEU A 4 12.23 9.80 -5.85
N ILE A 5 12.18 8.90 -4.88
CA ILE A 5 12.47 7.47 -5.06
C ILE A 5 11.17 6.70 -4.94
N LEU A 6 10.98 5.77 -5.88
CA LEU A 6 9.90 4.77 -5.86
C LEU A 6 10.54 3.44 -5.45
N LEU A 7 10.29 3.02 -4.22
CA LEU A 7 10.71 1.72 -3.70
C LEU A 7 9.55 0.74 -3.78
N ASN A 8 9.80 -0.46 -4.32
CA ASN A 8 8.89 -1.59 -4.11
C ASN A 8 9.27 -2.27 -2.78
N LYS A 9 8.65 -1.83 -1.67
CA LYS A 9 8.99 -2.30 -0.32
C LYS A 9 8.60 -3.78 -0.15
N PRO A 10 9.54 -4.68 0.20
CA PRO A 10 9.21 -6.07 0.49
C PRO A 10 8.35 -6.23 1.75
N TYR A 11 7.72 -7.39 1.87
CA TYR A 11 7.02 -7.81 3.09
C TYR A 11 8.02 -7.93 4.25
N GLY A 12 7.60 -7.60 5.47
CA GLY A 12 8.44 -7.77 6.66
C GLY A 12 9.52 -6.70 6.85
N VAL A 13 9.57 -5.69 5.98
CA VAL A 13 10.47 -4.53 6.10
C VAL A 13 9.79 -3.37 6.83
N LEU A 14 10.45 -2.82 7.84
CA LEU A 14 9.97 -1.63 8.56
C LEU A 14 10.04 -0.38 7.67
N CYS A 15 9.02 0.47 7.76
CA CYS A 15 8.98 1.75 7.05
C CYS A 15 9.73 2.86 7.83
N GLN A 16 11.03 2.65 8.05
CA GLN A 16 11.97 3.57 8.71
C GLN A 16 13.41 3.15 8.34
N PHE A 17 14.36 4.08 8.47
CA PHE A 17 15.79 3.80 8.21
C PHE A 17 16.55 3.39 9.48
N SER A 18 16.08 3.78 10.66
CA SER A 18 16.68 3.42 11.95
C SER A 18 15.98 2.20 12.55
N ASP A 19 16.73 1.23 13.09
CA ASP A 19 16.15 0.17 13.92
C ASP A 19 16.12 0.62 15.39
N GLU A 20 15.00 1.22 15.80
CA GLU A 20 14.84 1.84 17.12
C GLU A 20 14.16 0.92 18.15
N ARG A 21 13.98 -0.39 17.87
CA ARG A 21 13.19 -1.27 18.74
C ARG A 21 14.06 -2.24 19.54
N THR A 22 13.68 -2.45 20.80
CA THR A 22 14.23 -3.42 21.77
C THR A 22 13.89 -4.89 21.46
N GLY A 23 13.46 -5.21 20.23
CA GLY A 23 13.02 -6.54 19.81
C GLY A 23 14.06 -7.27 18.94
N PRO A 24 13.73 -8.46 18.40
CA PRO A 24 14.58 -9.10 17.40
C PRO A 24 14.76 -8.17 16.18
N PRO A 25 15.97 -8.13 15.60
CA PRO A 25 16.29 -7.24 14.49
C PRO A 25 15.35 -7.51 13.32
N ARG A 26 14.85 -6.44 12.71
CA ARG A 26 13.99 -6.51 11.53
C ARG A 26 14.60 -5.71 10.39
N PRO A 27 14.46 -6.16 9.14
CA PRO A 27 14.89 -5.37 8.00
C PRO A 27 14.25 -3.98 7.99
N THR A 28 15.02 -2.98 7.63
CA THR A 28 14.65 -1.57 7.53
C THR A 28 14.78 -1.07 6.10
N LEU A 29 14.45 0.19 5.85
CA LEU A 29 14.66 0.79 4.53
C LEU A 29 16.15 0.91 4.16
N ALA A 30 17.04 0.95 5.17
CA ALA A 30 18.48 1.05 4.95
C ALA A 30 19.08 -0.19 4.27
N ASP A 31 18.41 -1.35 4.36
CA ASP A 31 18.84 -2.58 3.70
C ASP A 31 18.59 -2.56 2.17
N TYR A 32 17.76 -1.62 1.70
CA TYR A 32 17.31 -1.55 0.29
C TYR A 32 17.61 -0.22 -0.38
N VAL A 33 17.81 0.85 0.38
CA VAL A 33 18.05 2.20 -0.12
C VAL A 33 19.29 2.77 0.56
N ASP A 34 20.35 2.91 -0.22
CA ASP A 34 21.64 3.48 0.18
C ASP A 34 21.69 5.01 0.07
N GLN A 35 20.68 5.63 -0.55
CA GLN A 35 20.59 7.07 -0.73
C GLN A 35 20.32 7.79 0.61
N PRO A 36 21.25 8.63 1.12
CA PRO A 36 21.02 9.39 2.34
C PRO A 36 20.04 10.55 2.14
N GLY A 37 19.42 10.99 3.24
CA GLY A 37 18.63 12.23 3.31
C GLY A 37 17.20 12.13 2.77
N VAL A 38 16.76 10.95 2.33
CA VAL A 38 15.37 10.71 1.90
C VAL A 38 14.54 10.10 3.03
N TYR A 39 13.26 10.45 3.07
CA TYR A 39 12.32 9.94 4.08
C TYR A 39 10.99 9.52 3.45
N PRO A 40 10.25 8.59 4.08
CA PRO A 40 8.94 8.18 3.61
C PRO A 40 7.92 9.33 3.43
N ALA A 41 7.42 9.48 2.21
CA ALA A 41 6.25 10.27 1.87
C ALA A 41 4.97 9.45 2.12
N GLY A 42 4.67 9.27 3.40
CA GLY A 42 3.61 8.40 3.89
C GLY A 42 4.11 6.99 4.20
N ARG A 43 3.55 6.40 5.27
CA ARG A 43 4.00 5.09 5.76
C ARG A 43 3.39 3.93 4.96
N LEU A 44 4.05 2.78 5.02
CA LEU A 44 3.54 1.49 4.58
C LEU A 44 3.77 0.49 5.71
N ASP A 45 2.75 -0.29 6.07
CA ASP A 45 2.85 -1.19 7.22
C ASP A 45 3.89 -2.30 7.00
N LEU A 46 4.42 -2.84 8.10
CA LEU A 46 5.39 -3.94 8.11
C LEU A 46 4.91 -5.13 7.28
N ASP A 47 3.64 -5.48 7.41
CA ASP A 47 3.00 -6.62 6.77
C ASP A 47 2.41 -6.28 5.38
N SER A 48 2.71 -5.10 4.84
CA SER A 48 2.30 -4.68 3.50
C SER A 48 3.50 -4.56 2.57
N GLU A 49 3.24 -4.69 1.27
CA GLU A 49 4.22 -4.68 0.19
C GLU A 49 3.95 -3.53 -0.79
N GLY A 50 4.89 -3.29 -1.70
CA GLY A 50 4.68 -2.42 -2.86
C GLY A 50 5.14 -1.00 -2.63
N LEU A 51 4.52 -0.08 -3.36
CA LEU A 51 4.99 1.29 -3.56
C LEU A 51 5.17 2.04 -2.24
N LEU A 52 6.41 2.42 -1.95
CA LEU A 52 6.78 3.40 -0.96
C LEU A 52 7.52 4.54 -1.66
N LEU A 53 7.00 5.76 -1.52
CA LEU A 53 7.65 6.95 -2.03
C LEU A 53 8.59 7.51 -0.96
N LEU A 54 9.83 7.82 -1.33
CA LEU A 54 10.82 8.47 -0.46
C LEU A 54 11.25 9.78 -1.11
N THR A 55 11.41 10.84 -0.32
CA THR A 55 11.83 12.15 -0.82
C THR A 55 12.59 12.93 0.23
N ASP A 56 13.44 13.85 -0.22
CA ASP A 56 14.12 14.86 0.60
C ASP A 56 13.34 16.21 0.63
N ASP A 57 12.27 16.34 -0.17
CA ASP A 57 11.47 17.56 -0.27
C ASP A 57 10.24 17.49 0.65
N GLY A 58 10.28 18.26 1.74
CA GLY A 58 9.18 18.35 2.71
C GLY A 58 7.85 18.83 2.12
N ARG A 59 7.85 19.64 1.05
CA ARG A 59 6.61 20.09 0.40
C ARG A 59 5.98 18.95 -0.39
N LEU A 60 6.80 18.18 -1.11
CA LEU A 60 6.33 17.00 -1.83
C LEU A 60 5.86 15.91 -0.86
N GLN A 61 6.62 15.69 0.22
CA GLN A 61 6.26 14.79 1.32
C GLN A 61 4.87 15.12 1.86
N ALA A 62 4.62 16.38 2.22
CA ALA A 62 3.34 16.83 2.74
C ALA A 62 2.22 16.65 1.70
N ARG A 63 2.49 16.96 0.42
CA ARG A 63 1.52 16.82 -0.67
C ARG A 63 1.04 15.37 -0.86
N ILE A 64 1.93 14.40 -0.64
CA ILE A 64 1.63 12.97 -0.78
C ILE A 64 0.96 12.41 0.48
N ALA A 65 1.48 12.78 1.66
CA ALA A 65 1.16 12.12 2.93
C ALA A 65 -0.01 12.77 3.69
N ASP A 66 -0.20 14.09 3.57
CA ASP A 66 -1.24 14.80 4.32
C ASP A 66 -2.64 14.39 3.81
N PRO A 67 -3.54 13.89 4.68
CA PRO A 67 -4.90 13.52 4.33
C PRO A 67 -5.70 14.61 3.61
N ARG A 68 -5.37 15.89 3.83
CA ARG A 68 -6.04 17.05 3.20
C ARG A 68 -5.95 17.01 1.67
N PHE A 69 -4.87 16.48 1.11
CA PHE A 69 -4.68 16.41 -0.34
C PHE A 69 -5.38 15.22 -0.99
N LYS A 70 -5.89 14.27 -0.19
CA LYS A 70 -6.70 13.14 -0.67
C LYS A 70 -6.07 12.38 -1.84
N MET A 71 -4.74 12.29 -1.83
CA MET A 71 -3.96 11.63 -2.88
C MET A 71 -4.42 10.18 -3.02
N PRO A 72 -4.92 9.76 -4.20
CA PRO A 72 -5.45 8.42 -4.39
C PRO A 72 -4.36 7.37 -4.26
N LYS A 73 -4.67 6.26 -3.60
CA LYS A 73 -3.78 5.13 -3.39
C LYS A 73 -4.50 3.87 -3.85
N THR A 74 -3.92 3.16 -4.80
CA THR A 74 -4.46 1.92 -5.33
C THR A 74 -3.71 0.74 -4.75
N TYR A 75 -4.46 -0.25 -4.29
CA TYR A 75 -3.97 -1.46 -3.66
C TYR A 75 -4.48 -2.68 -4.43
N LEU A 76 -3.62 -3.70 -4.54
CA LEU A 76 -4.01 -5.05 -4.90
C LEU A 76 -4.08 -5.84 -3.59
N ALA A 77 -5.27 -6.34 -3.25
CA ALA A 77 -5.52 -7.06 -2.03
C ALA A 77 -5.98 -8.49 -2.37
N GLN A 78 -5.19 -9.47 -1.94
CA GLN A 78 -5.67 -10.85 -1.88
C GLN A 78 -6.50 -10.99 -0.61
N VAL A 79 -7.73 -11.48 -0.72
CA VAL A 79 -8.65 -11.64 0.41
C VAL A 79 -9.15 -13.08 0.47
N GLU A 80 -9.46 -13.58 1.67
CA GLU A 80 -10.20 -14.84 1.78
C GLU A 80 -11.63 -14.67 1.27
N GLY A 81 -12.15 -15.73 0.67
CA GLY A 81 -13.48 -15.80 0.08
C GLY A 81 -13.48 -15.47 -1.41
N ASP A 82 -14.61 -15.78 -2.03
CA ASP A 82 -14.93 -15.35 -3.39
C ASP A 82 -16.26 -14.58 -3.35
N PRO A 83 -16.25 -13.25 -3.19
CA PRO A 83 -17.45 -12.49 -2.94
C PRO A 83 -18.31 -12.32 -4.19
N ASP A 84 -19.63 -12.39 -3.98
CA ASP A 84 -20.61 -11.82 -4.91
C ASP A 84 -20.55 -10.27 -4.88
N ASP A 85 -21.41 -9.59 -5.64
CA ASP A 85 -21.33 -8.12 -5.78
C ASP A 85 -21.69 -7.35 -4.49
N ALA A 86 -22.45 -7.93 -3.56
CA ALA A 86 -22.92 -7.20 -2.37
C ALA A 86 -21.79 -6.71 -1.43
N PRO A 87 -20.80 -7.54 -1.01
CA PRO A 87 -19.61 -7.07 -0.30
C PRO A 87 -18.83 -5.98 -1.05
N LEU A 88 -18.67 -6.13 -2.37
CA LEU A 88 -17.95 -5.15 -3.19
C LEU A 88 -18.70 -3.82 -3.23
N ALA A 89 -20.01 -3.85 -3.41
CA ALA A 89 -20.86 -2.67 -3.39
C ALA A 89 -20.84 -1.95 -2.03
N ALA A 90 -20.75 -2.69 -0.92
CA ALA A 90 -20.56 -2.10 0.40
C ALA A 90 -19.21 -1.37 0.51
N LEU A 91 -18.11 -1.99 0.06
CA LEU A 91 -16.80 -1.34 0.02
C LEU A 91 -16.80 -0.08 -0.84
N ARG A 92 -17.48 -0.10 -2.00
CA ARG A 92 -17.59 1.05 -2.91
C ARG A 92 -18.32 2.23 -2.26
N ARG A 93 -19.44 1.97 -1.57
CA ARG A 93 -20.20 3.01 -0.85
C ARG A 93 -19.48 3.54 0.38
N GLY A 94 -18.62 2.72 0.97
CA GLY A 94 -17.96 2.96 2.24
C GLY A 94 -18.55 2.10 3.35
N VAL A 95 -17.75 1.82 4.37
CA VAL A 95 -18.09 0.91 5.48
C VAL A 95 -17.84 1.58 6.82
N GLN A 96 -18.65 1.23 7.82
CA GLN A 96 -18.48 1.74 9.18
C GLN A 96 -17.31 1.02 9.86
N LEU A 97 -16.27 1.79 10.23
CA LEU A 97 -15.16 1.31 11.04
C LEU A 97 -15.22 1.91 12.46
N LYS A 98 -14.36 1.44 13.37
CA LYS A 98 -14.31 1.94 14.77
C LYS A 98 -14.08 3.45 14.88
N ASP A 99 -13.32 4.01 13.94
CA ASP A 99 -12.94 5.42 13.84
C ASP A 99 -13.86 6.21 12.86
N GLY A 100 -15.05 5.68 12.53
CA GLY A 100 -16.05 6.35 11.68
C GLY A 100 -16.27 5.68 10.32
N MET A 101 -17.21 6.23 9.54
CA MET A 101 -17.49 5.79 8.17
C MET A 101 -16.27 6.05 7.25
N THR A 102 -15.98 5.15 6.32
CA THR A 102 -14.99 5.42 5.26
C THR A 102 -15.60 6.28 4.16
N LEU A 103 -14.75 6.99 3.42
CA LEU A 103 -15.14 7.59 2.16
C LEU A 103 -15.49 6.48 1.13
N PRO A 104 -16.26 6.82 0.08
CA PRO A 104 -16.42 5.95 -1.07
C PRO A 104 -15.06 5.57 -1.67
N ALA A 105 -14.98 4.35 -2.20
CA ALA A 105 -13.78 3.78 -2.79
C ALA A 105 -14.10 3.19 -4.17
N GLU A 106 -13.09 3.12 -5.04
CA GLU A 106 -13.20 2.32 -6.25
C GLU A 106 -12.76 0.90 -5.90
N VAL A 107 -13.61 -0.08 -6.20
CA VAL A 107 -13.35 -1.49 -5.87
C VAL A 107 -13.80 -2.37 -7.03
N GLU A 108 -12.91 -3.25 -7.45
CA GLU A 108 -13.22 -4.28 -8.44
C GLU A 108 -12.53 -5.59 -8.07
N ARG A 109 -13.17 -6.70 -8.45
CA ARG A 109 -12.51 -8.00 -8.49
C ARG A 109 -11.64 -8.04 -9.74
N ILE A 110 -10.45 -8.58 -9.61
CA ILE A 110 -9.50 -8.78 -10.72
C ILE A 110 -9.03 -10.23 -10.73
N ASP A 111 -8.49 -10.65 -11.87
CA ASP A 111 -7.74 -11.91 -11.96
C ASP A 111 -6.45 -11.83 -11.13
N ASP A 112 -5.79 -12.98 -10.93
CA ASP A 112 -4.49 -13.00 -10.26
C ASP A 112 -3.52 -12.07 -11.00
N PRO A 113 -2.99 -11.02 -10.34
CA PRO A 113 -2.08 -10.06 -10.95
C PRO A 113 -0.68 -10.62 -11.26
N ALA A 114 -0.43 -11.91 -11.02
CA ALA A 114 0.83 -12.60 -11.27
C ALA A 114 2.03 -11.88 -10.61
N LEU A 115 1.82 -11.45 -9.35
CA LEU A 115 2.85 -10.76 -8.59
C LEU A 115 4.03 -11.68 -8.29
N TRP A 116 5.16 -11.05 -7.96
CA TRP A 116 6.33 -11.75 -7.43
C TRP A 116 5.97 -12.64 -6.22
N PRO A 117 6.73 -13.74 -5.99
CA PRO A 117 6.60 -14.55 -4.79
C PRO A 117 6.82 -13.73 -3.52
N ARG A 118 6.02 -13.98 -2.49
CA ARG A 118 6.18 -13.36 -1.17
C ARG A 118 7.01 -14.25 -0.26
N ASP A 119 7.92 -13.66 0.51
CA ASP A 119 8.64 -14.34 1.59
C ASP A 119 8.28 -13.73 2.96
N PRO A 120 7.80 -14.52 3.95
CA PRO A 120 7.32 -15.89 3.79
C PRO A 120 6.10 -15.97 2.85
N PRO A 121 5.76 -17.15 2.30
CA PRO A 121 4.59 -17.30 1.44
C PRO A 121 3.29 -16.95 2.18
N VAL A 122 2.28 -16.48 1.44
CA VAL A 122 0.93 -16.22 1.99
C VAL A 122 0.42 -17.48 2.68
N ARG A 123 0.00 -17.34 3.94
CA ARG A 123 -0.66 -18.43 4.65
C ARG A 123 -2.14 -18.35 4.32
N PHE A 124 -2.66 -19.39 3.70
CA PHE A 124 -4.08 -19.52 3.38
C PHE A 124 -4.57 -20.92 3.75
N ARG A 125 -5.88 -21.06 3.91
CA ARG A 125 -6.51 -22.36 4.17
C ARG A 125 -6.86 -22.99 2.83
N LYS A 126 -6.32 -24.17 2.52
CA LYS A 126 -6.59 -24.86 1.24
C LYS A 126 -8.08 -25.10 0.95
N SER A 127 -8.92 -25.16 1.99
CA SER A 127 -10.36 -25.36 1.89
C SER A 127 -11.17 -24.07 1.72
N VAL A 128 -10.53 -22.90 1.77
CA VAL A 128 -11.19 -21.59 1.65
C VAL A 128 -10.66 -20.95 0.37
N PRO A 129 -11.54 -20.57 -0.58
CA PRO A 129 -11.09 -19.86 -1.78
C PRO A 129 -10.51 -18.50 -1.40
N ASP A 130 -9.72 -17.92 -2.30
CA ASP A 130 -9.30 -16.54 -2.23
C ASP A 130 -9.47 -15.84 -3.59
N CYS A 131 -9.56 -14.52 -3.55
CA CYS A 131 -9.64 -13.71 -4.75
C CYS A 131 -8.80 -12.44 -4.62
N TRP A 132 -8.57 -11.78 -5.74
CA TRP A 132 -7.90 -10.49 -5.80
C TRP A 132 -8.88 -9.35 -6.02
N LEU A 133 -8.65 -8.28 -5.26
CA LEU A 133 -9.38 -7.03 -5.40
C LEU A 133 -8.40 -5.91 -5.73
N ARG A 134 -8.77 -5.02 -6.67
CA ARG A 134 -8.16 -3.70 -6.81
C ARG A 134 -9.01 -2.69 -6.04
N LEU A 135 -8.40 -2.01 -5.08
CA LEU A 135 -9.05 -0.98 -4.26
C LEU A 135 -8.32 0.36 -4.36
N THR A 136 -9.02 1.42 -4.74
CA THR A 136 -8.49 2.79 -4.71
C THR A 136 -9.19 3.62 -3.65
N ILE A 137 -8.42 4.11 -2.67
CA ILE A 137 -8.90 4.97 -1.59
C ILE A 137 -8.22 6.34 -1.62
N ARG A 138 -8.90 7.36 -1.09
CA ARG A 138 -8.42 8.75 -1.00
C ARG A 138 -8.18 9.22 0.44
N GLU A 139 -8.12 8.27 1.36
CA GLU A 139 -7.79 8.45 2.77
C GLU A 139 -6.62 7.53 3.14
N GLY A 140 -6.13 7.65 4.36
CA GLY A 140 -4.93 6.95 4.83
C GLY A 140 -5.02 6.58 6.31
N ARG A 141 -6.19 6.09 6.76
CA ARG A 141 -6.36 5.68 8.16
C ARG A 141 -5.52 4.45 8.47
N ASN A 142 -5.20 4.24 9.74
CA ASN A 142 -4.41 3.08 10.18
C ASN A 142 -5.01 1.78 9.64
N ARG A 143 -4.22 0.98 8.92
CA ARG A 143 -4.61 -0.34 8.37
C ARG A 143 -5.93 -0.35 7.60
N GLN A 144 -6.30 0.76 6.97
CA GLN A 144 -7.67 0.98 6.51
C GLN A 144 -8.17 -0.10 5.55
N VAL A 145 -7.43 -0.44 4.49
CA VAL A 145 -7.85 -1.45 3.51
C VAL A 145 -8.16 -2.79 4.20
N ARG A 146 -7.27 -3.26 5.09
CA ARG A 146 -7.47 -4.51 5.83
C ARG A 146 -8.71 -4.49 6.70
N ARG A 147 -8.98 -3.34 7.35
CA ARG A 147 -10.18 -3.16 8.18
C ARG A 147 -11.45 -3.08 7.33
N MET A 148 -11.38 -2.45 6.16
CA MET A 148 -12.49 -2.38 5.23
C MET A 148 -12.88 -3.77 4.71
N THR A 149 -11.92 -4.54 4.18
CA THR A 149 -12.25 -5.87 3.62
C THR A 149 -12.71 -6.83 4.73
N ALA A 150 -12.10 -6.78 5.92
CA ALA A 150 -12.57 -7.57 7.07
C ALA A 150 -14.01 -7.20 7.50
N ALA A 151 -14.39 -5.92 7.44
CA ALA A 151 -15.74 -5.47 7.81
C ALA A 151 -16.84 -6.02 6.90
N VAL A 152 -16.49 -6.44 5.68
CA VAL A 152 -17.43 -7.09 4.73
C VAL A 152 -17.22 -8.61 4.64
N GLY A 153 -16.48 -9.20 5.58
CA GLY A 153 -16.27 -10.65 5.64
C GLY A 153 -15.14 -11.19 4.76
N LEU A 154 -14.27 -10.32 4.23
CA LEU A 154 -13.18 -10.67 3.30
C LEU A 154 -11.81 -10.31 3.91
N PRO A 155 -11.33 -11.03 4.94
CA PRO A 155 -10.06 -10.68 5.59
C PRO A 155 -8.89 -10.70 4.59
N THR A 156 -8.05 -9.66 4.63
CA THR A 156 -6.90 -9.54 3.71
C THR A 156 -5.78 -10.51 4.06
N LEU A 157 -5.39 -11.32 3.08
CA LEU A 157 -4.25 -12.23 3.13
C LEU A 157 -2.93 -11.54 2.72
N ARG A 158 -2.97 -10.80 1.61
CA ARG A 158 -1.82 -10.07 1.04
C ARG A 158 -2.26 -8.68 0.63
N LEU A 159 -1.42 -7.67 0.86
CA LEU A 159 -1.72 -6.29 0.51
C LEU A 159 -0.51 -5.63 -0.14
N VAL A 160 -0.68 -5.24 -1.40
CA VAL A 160 0.36 -4.58 -2.20
C VAL A 160 -0.14 -3.21 -2.62
N ARG A 161 0.52 -2.14 -2.22
CA ARG A 161 0.20 -0.79 -2.73
C ARG A 161 0.79 -0.65 -4.13
N TRP A 162 -0.05 -0.62 -5.15
CA TRP A 162 0.39 -0.56 -6.55
C TRP A 162 0.70 0.86 -7.02
N ARG A 163 -0.12 1.84 -6.59
CA ARG A 163 -0.07 3.21 -7.11
C ARG A 163 -0.34 4.24 -6.02
N ILE A 164 0.34 5.38 -6.11
CA ILE A 164 0.03 6.61 -5.35
C ILE A 164 0.00 7.75 -6.37
N GLY A 165 -1.13 8.42 -6.54
CA GLY A 165 -1.27 9.44 -7.59
C GLY A 165 -0.88 8.87 -8.96
N ASP A 166 0.10 9.50 -9.61
CA ASP A 166 0.62 9.10 -10.92
C ASP A 166 1.77 8.07 -10.85
N TRP A 167 2.28 7.77 -9.64
CA TRP A 167 3.42 6.87 -9.48
C TRP A 167 2.97 5.44 -9.26
N THR A 168 3.59 4.51 -9.99
CA THR A 168 3.35 3.06 -9.92
C THR A 168 4.64 2.31 -9.62
N ILE A 169 4.49 1.09 -9.13
CA ILE A 169 5.58 0.09 -9.04
C ILE A 169 5.79 -0.70 -10.33
N ASP A 170 5.14 -0.30 -11.43
CA ASP A 170 5.37 -0.92 -12.74
C ASP A 170 6.88 -0.96 -13.01
N ASP A 171 7.36 -2.13 -13.40
CA ASP A 171 8.77 -2.41 -13.72
C ASP A 171 9.77 -2.23 -12.55
N ILE A 172 9.29 -2.25 -11.29
CA ILE A 172 10.15 -2.21 -10.10
C ILE A 172 10.06 -3.55 -9.36
N ALA A 173 11.13 -4.34 -9.40
CA ALA A 173 11.21 -5.60 -8.66
C ALA A 173 11.19 -5.37 -7.12
N PRO A 174 10.73 -6.35 -6.32
CA PRO A 174 10.73 -6.25 -4.86
C PRO A 174 12.11 -5.91 -4.30
N GLY A 175 12.18 -4.97 -3.37
CA GLY A 175 13.44 -4.51 -2.76
C GLY A 175 14.26 -3.61 -3.67
N SER A 176 13.88 -3.46 -4.93
CA SER A 176 14.49 -2.52 -5.86
C SER A 176 13.79 -1.17 -5.81
N TRP A 177 14.50 -0.14 -6.22
CA TRP A 177 13.98 1.20 -6.33
C TRP A 177 14.47 1.88 -7.61
N ARG A 178 13.79 2.94 -8.01
CA ARG A 178 14.26 3.86 -9.06
C ARG A 178 13.93 5.29 -8.70
N GLU A 179 14.69 6.22 -9.27
CA GLU A 179 14.32 7.63 -9.21
C GLU A 179 13.13 7.92 -10.14
N ALA A 180 12.34 8.92 -9.78
CA ALA A 180 11.32 9.50 -10.63
C ALA A 180 11.42 11.03 -10.59
N PRO A 181 10.96 11.72 -11.64
CA PRO A 181 10.80 13.16 -11.57
C PRO A 181 9.89 13.54 -10.39
N ALA A 182 10.34 14.50 -9.57
CA ALA A 182 9.54 15.09 -8.49
C ALA A 182 8.37 15.96 -9.00
N ILE A 183 8.07 15.91 -10.30
CA ILE A 183 7.00 16.66 -10.94
C ILE A 183 5.70 15.88 -10.76
N LEU A 184 4.88 16.34 -9.83
CA LEU A 184 3.44 16.04 -9.89
C LEU A 184 2.91 16.65 -11.18
N ARG A 185 2.46 15.82 -12.12
CA ARG A 185 1.70 16.35 -13.25
C ARG A 185 0.43 16.93 -12.65
N GLN A 186 0.27 18.25 -12.67
CA GLN A 186 -1.02 18.84 -12.40
C GLN A 186 -1.94 18.34 -13.50
N GLY A 187 -2.81 17.39 -13.15
CA GLY A 187 -3.93 17.00 -14.01
C GLY A 187 -4.71 18.25 -14.37
N ARG A 188 -5.00 18.41 -15.66
CA ARG A 188 -5.96 19.38 -16.19
C ARG A 188 -7.34 19.15 -15.57
#